data_AF-A0A699YPR0-F1
#
_entry.id   AF-A0A699YPR0-F1
#
_cell.length_a   1.000
_cell.length_b   1.000
_cell.length_c   1.000
_cell.angle_alpha   90.00
_cell.angle_beta   90.00
_cell.angle_gamma   90.00
#
_symmetry.space_group_name_H-M   'P 1'
#
loop_
_entity.id
_entity.type
_entity.pdbx_description
1 polymer ?
#
loop_
_entity_poly.entity_id
_entity_poly.type
_entity_poly.pdbx_seq_one_letter_code
_entity_poly.pdbx_strand_id
1 'polypeptide(L)'
;MENQIFNLHDELNSLVLLETIGQGAYGTVFRGLFNSTEVAVKVISHAAVTAHTSPQLAHSRLTSHALELAVCSMASHPSIVQLVTYFADVPVVDLPSPTHGPTLRPSLTTLEAECVLQVASALRYLHTLGLVHCDVKAANVLLRSSSRDPR
;
A
#
# COMPACT_ATOMS: atom_id res chain seq x y z
N MET A 1 32.02 -10.25 -4.89
CA MET A 1 30.78 -9.49 -4.65
C MET A 1 30.16 -10.11 -3.42
N GLU A 2 30.38 -9.47 -2.28
CA GLU A 2 29.90 -9.93 -0.99
C GLU A 2 28.38 -9.88 -0.97
N ASN A 3 27.75 -11.03 -0.76
CA ASN A 3 26.34 -11.11 -0.42
C ASN A 3 26.20 -10.48 0.97
N GLN A 4 25.84 -9.20 1.03
CA GLN A 4 25.25 -8.62 2.22
C GLN A 4 23.93 -9.36 2.45
N ILE A 5 23.99 -10.36 3.33
CA ILE A 5 22.79 -10.89 3.98
C ILE A 5 22.31 -9.74 4.86
N PHE A 6 21.47 -8.86 4.30
CA PHE A 6 20.71 -7.90 5.09
C PHE A 6 19.90 -8.71 6.09
N ASN A 7 20.23 -8.63 7.37
CA ASN A 7 19.48 -9.28 8.42
C ASN A 7 18.08 -8.65 8.42
N LEU A 8 17.10 -9.38 7.88
CA LEU A 8 15.67 -9.03 7.92
C LEU A 8 15.22 -8.60 9.33
N HIS A 9 15.87 -9.14 10.36
CA HIS A 9 15.64 -8.81 11.76
C HIS A 9 15.99 -7.35 12.11
N ASP A 10 17.06 -6.79 11.54
CA ASP A 10 17.50 -5.41 11.83
C ASP A 10 16.62 -4.36 11.13
N GLU A 11 16.13 -4.65 9.93
CA GLU A 11 15.19 -3.77 9.22
C GLU A 11 13.79 -3.80 9.84
N LEU A 12 13.33 -4.94 10.33
CA LEU A 12 12.07 -5.00 11.08
C LEU A 12 12.13 -4.20 12.38
N ASN A 13 13.30 -4.14 13.05
CA ASN A 13 13.48 -3.34 14.26
C ASN A 13 13.38 -1.83 14.00
N SER A 14 13.59 -1.37 12.76
CA SER A 14 13.44 0.04 12.40
C SER A 14 12.03 0.41 11.93
N LEU A 15 11.12 -0.57 11.89
CA LEU A 15 9.70 -0.39 11.59
C LEU A 15 8.89 -0.20 12.88
N VAL A 16 8.19 0.92 12.97
CA VAL A 16 7.25 1.22 14.06
C VAL A 16 5.85 1.40 13.47
N LEU A 17 4.90 0.57 13.89
CA LEU A 17 3.49 0.73 13.55
C LEU A 17 2.82 1.72 14.50
N LEU A 18 2.06 2.66 13.96
CA LEU A 18 1.31 3.67 14.70
C LEU A 18 -0.20 3.40 14.57
N GLU A 19 -1.01 4.44 14.37
CA GLU A 19 -2.45 4.34 14.22
C GLU A 19 -2.89 3.69 12.89
N THR A 20 -4.07 3.07 12.91
CA THR A 20 -4.72 2.58 11.68
C THR A 20 -5.27 3.75 10.86
N ILE A 21 -4.91 3.78 9.58
CA ILE A 21 -5.38 4.79 8.61
C ILE A 21 -6.33 4.22 7.56
N GLY A 22 -6.44 2.89 7.46
CA GLY A 22 -7.40 2.24 6.57
C GLY A 22 -7.61 0.77 6.91
N GLN A 23 -8.80 0.26 6.65
CA GLN A 23 -9.11 -1.17 6.81
C GLN A 23 -9.98 -1.61 5.63
N GLY A 24 -9.62 -2.73 5.01
CA GLY A 24 -10.34 -3.25 3.86
C GLY A 24 -10.24 -4.76 3.73
N ALA A 25 -10.77 -5.29 2.62
CA ALA A 25 -10.85 -6.72 2.35
C ALA A 25 -9.48 -7.43 2.25
N TYR A 26 -8.41 -6.67 2.05
CA TYR A 26 -7.03 -7.16 1.85
C TYR A 26 -6.13 -6.97 3.08
N GLY A 27 -6.65 -6.41 4.17
CA GLY A 27 -5.90 -6.18 5.39
C GLY A 27 -6.10 -4.78 5.99
N THR A 28 -5.19 -4.43 6.88
CA THR A 28 -5.21 -3.16 7.62
C THR A 28 -4.00 -2.34 7.23
N VAL A 29 -4.21 -1.06 6.94
CA VAL A 29 -3.14 -0.10 6.65
C VAL A 29 -2.91 0.75 7.88
N PHE A 30 -1.68 0.73 8.37
CA PHE A 30 -1.21 1.56 9.47
C PHE A 30 -0.39 2.71 8.93
N ARG A 31 -0.45 3.84 9.61
CA ARG A 31 0.64 4.81 9.54
C ARG A 31 1.83 4.22 10.30
N GLY A 32 3.04 4.44 9.81
CA GLY A 32 4.24 3.92 10.45
C GLY A 32 5.47 4.77 10.19
N LEU A 33 6.55 4.42 10.88
CA LEU A 33 7.88 4.96 10.65
C LEU A 33 8.80 3.81 10.23
N PHE A 34 9.50 3.97 9.13
CA PHE A 34 10.56 3.06 8.70
C PHE A 34 11.86 3.86 8.54
N ASN A 35 12.90 3.53 9.30
CA ASN A 35 14.13 4.32 9.35
C ASN A 35 13.87 5.84 9.57
N SER A 36 12.94 6.17 10.49
CA SER A 36 12.47 7.54 10.76
C SER A 36 11.72 8.24 9.60
N THR A 37 11.47 7.55 8.49
CA THR A 37 10.66 8.05 7.38
C THR A 37 9.21 7.61 7.55
N GLU A 38 8.27 8.54 7.42
CA GLU A 38 6.85 8.25 7.49
C GLU A 38 6.39 7.42 6.29
N VAL A 39 5.70 6.30 6.57
CA VAL A 39 5.25 5.33 5.58
C VAL A 39 3.83 4.83 5.89
N ALA A 40 3.14 4.34 4.87
CA ALA A 40 1.93 3.55 5.03
C ALA A 40 2.29 2.06 5.00
N VAL A 41 1.89 1.30 6.02
CA VAL A 41 2.22 -0.12 6.18
C VAL A 41 0.95 -0.94 6.05
N LYS A 42 0.80 -1.65 4.93
CA LYS A 42 -0.32 -2.57 4.69
C LYS A 42 0.02 -3.94 5.27
N VAL A 43 -0.61 -4.27 6.39
CA VAL A 43 -0.50 -5.60 7.02
C VAL A 43 -1.58 -6.50 6.45
N ILE A 44 -1.14 -7.55 5.76
CA ILE A 44 -2.01 -8.55 5.13
C ILE A 44 -2.10 -9.75 6.08
N SER A 45 -3.27 -9.99 6.68
CA SER A 45 -3.47 -11.16 7.55
C SER A 45 -3.65 -12.43 6.74
N HIS A 46 -2.71 -13.36 6.84
CA HIS A 46 -2.81 -14.69 6.24
C HIS A 46 -3.95 -15.54 6.83
N ALA A 47 -4.36 -15.28 8.08
CA ALA A 47 -5.43 -16.05 8.73
C ALA A 47 -6.79 -15.90 8.04
N ALA A 48 -7.06 -14.73 7.44
CA ALA A 48 -8.27 -14.49 6.64
C ALA A 48 -8.24 -15.19 5.27
N VAL A 49 -7.06 -15.65 4.82
CA VAL A 49 -6.84 -16.32 3.52
C VAL A 49 -6.98 -17.85 3.66
N THR A 50 -6.76 -18.42 4.85
CA THR A 50 -6.64 -19.87 5.04
C THR A 50 -7.74 -20.50 5.90
N ALA A 51 -8.38 -19.77 6.82
CA ALA A 51 -9.29 -20.40 7.78
C ALA A 51 -10.73 -20.64 7.25
N HIS A 52 -11.21 -19.85 6.28
CA HIS A 52 -12.60 -19.91 5.78
C HIS A 52 -12.74 -19.67 4.27
N THR A 53 -11.65 -19.70 3.52
CA THR A 53 -11.65 -19.34 2.10
C THR A 53 -11.45 -20.58 1.23
N SER A 54 -12.22 -20.71 0.16
CA SER A 54 -12.00 -21.81 -0.79
C SER A 54 -10.56 -21.73 -1.34
N PRO A 55 -9.91 -22.86 -1.63
CA PRO A 55 -8.52 -22.87 -2.13
C PRO A 55 -8.33 -22.02 -3.39
N GLN A 56 -9.37 -21.88 -4.23
CA GLN A 56 -9.39 -21.01 -5.40
C GLN A 56 -9.34 -19.52 -5.04
N LEU A 57 -10.10 -19.10 -4.03
CA LEU A 57 -10.09 -17.72 -3.54
C LEU A 57 -8.79 -17.37 -2.81
N ALA A 58 -8.22 -18.33 -2.07
CA ALA A 58 -6.92 -18.18 -1.45
C ALA A 58 -5.81 -17.95 -2.50
N HIS A 59 -5.80 -18.77 -3.55
CA HIS A 59 -4.86 -18.63 -4.67
C HIS A 59 -5.02 -17.28 -5.39
N SER A 60 -6.26 -16.88 -5.70
CA SER A 60 -6.54 -15.58 -6.33
C SER A 60 -6.02 -14.39 -5.50
N ARG A 61 -6.18 -14.42 -4.17
CA ARG A 61 -5.66 -13.38 -3.27
C ARG A 61 -4.14 -13.32 -3.25
N LEU A 62 -3.47 -14.47 -3.13
CA LEU A 62 -2.01 -14.54 -3.16
C LEU A 62 -1.45 -14.00 -4.49
N THR A 63 -2.05 -14.39 -5.62
CA THR A 63 -1.66 -13.89 -6.94
C THR A 63 -1.87 -12.38 -7.04
N SER A 64 -2.98 -11.84 -6.50
CA SER A 64 -3.22 -10.39 -6.50
C SER A 64 -2.19 -9.61 -5.68
N HIS A 65 -1.77 -10.12 -4.51
CA HIS A 65 -0.75 -9.47 -3.68
C HIS A 65 0.63 -9.53 -4.35
N ALA A 66 0.98 -10.65 -4.96
CA ALA A 66 2.23 -10.78 -5.70
C ALA A 66 2.29 -9.79 -6.87
N LEU A 67 1.17 -9.61 -7.58
CA LEU A 67 1.07 -8.64 -8.66
C LEU A 67 1.18 -7.19 -8.15
N GLU A 68 0.48 -6.86 -7.06
CA GLU A 68 0.56 -5.53 -6.43
C GLU A 68 2.01 -5.19 -6.04
N LEU A 69 2.71 -6.12 -5.38
CA LEU A 69 4.12 -5.96 -5.01
C LEU A 69 5.02 -5.79 -6.24
N ALA A 70 4.84 -6.62 -7.28
CA ALA A 70 5.65 -6.53 -8.49
C ALA A 70 5.46 -5.19 -9.20
N VAL A 71 4.21 -4.75 -9.38
CA VAL A 71 3.89 -3.46 -10.01
C VAL A 71 4.45 -2.31 -9.19
N CYS A 72 4.18 -2.25 -7.89
CA CYS A 72 4.67 -1.17 -7.03
C CYS A 72 6.20 -1.16 -6.86
N SER A 73 6.88 -2.28 -7.11
CA SER A 73 8.35 -2.34 -7.10
C SER A 73 8.98 -1.87 -8.41
N MET A 74 8.35 -2.18 -9.55
CA MET A 74 8.91 -1.93 -10.88
C MET A 74 8.46 -0.60 -11.51
N ALA A 75 7.27 -0.12 -11.16
CA ALA A 75 6.67 1.07 -11.77
C ALA A 75 7.28 2.35 -11.20
N SER A 76 8.17 2.99 -11.96
CA SER A 76 8.76 4.27 -11.59
C SER A 76 7.99 5.42 -12.24
N HIS A 77 6.98 5.93 -11.53
CA HIS A 77 6.19 7.09 -11.98
C HIS A 77 5.74 7.94 -10.77
N PRO A 78 5.83 9.29 -10.84
CA PRO A 78 5.54 10.17 -9.71
C PRO A 78 4.09 10.11 -9.17
N SER A 79 3.16 9.59 -9.97
CA SER A 79 1.74 9.41 -9.59
C SER A 79 1.34 7.94 -9.39
N ILE A 80 2.32 7.04 -9.20
CA ILE A 80 2.10 5.64 -8.80
C ILE A 80 2.72 5.44 -7.43
N VAL A 81 2.03 4.73 -6.55
CA VAL A 81 2.55 4.39 -5.22
C VAL A 81 3.75 3.45 -5.38
N GLN A 82 4.89 3.91 -4.87
CA GLN A 82 6.13 3.15 -4.86
C GLN A 82 6.19 2.26 -3.61
N LEU A 83 6.55 0.99 -3.79
CA LEU A 83 6.90 0.12 -2.68
C LEU A 83 8.29 0.51 -2.17
N VAL A 84 8.37 0.83 -0.87
CA VAL A 84 9.66 1.14 -0.21
C VAL A 84 10.38 -0.16 0.19
N THR A 85 9.66 -1.07 0.85
CA THR A 85 10.16 -2.39 1.26
C THR A 85 8.96 -3.33 1.48
N TYR A 86 9.22 -4.62 1.61
CA TYR A 86 8.24 -5.61 2.05
C TYR A 86 8.88 -6.63 2.98
N PHE A 87 8.07 -7.17 3.89
CA PHE A 87 8.46 -8.26 4.77
C PHE A 87 7.48 -9.42 4.59
N ALA A 88 8.01 -10.62 4.47
CA ALA A 88 7.25 -11.86 4.34
C ALA A 88 7.51 -12.77 5.56
N ASP A 89 6.56 -13.65 5.86
CA ASP A 89 6.68 -14.66 6.92
C ASP A 89 6.95 -14.10 8.32
N VAL A 90 6.53 -12.86 8.58
CA VAL A 90 6.67 -12.21 9.89
C VAL A 90 5.57 -12.70 10.84
N PRO A 91 5.91 -13.29 12.01
CA PRO A 91 4.92 -13.60 13.03
C PRO A 91 4.38 -12.28 13.60
N VAL A 92 3.12 -12.02 13.32
CA VAL A 92 2.47 -10.78 13.76
C VAL A 92 1.91 -11.00 15.17
N VAL A 93 2.55 -10.38 16.16
CA VAL A 93 2.16 -10.40 17.59
C VAL A 93 1.86 -8.97 18.03
N ASP A 94 0.77 -8.77 18.78
CA ASP A 94 0.40 -7.48 19.38
C ASP A 94 0.27 -6.30 18.40
N LEU A 95 -0.46 -6.47 17.27
CA LEU A 95 -0.81 -5.31 16.44
C LEU A 95 -1.58 -4.27 17.26
N PRO A 96 -1.36 -2.97 17.00
CA PRO A 96 -2.25 -1.94 17.51
C PRO A 96 -3.69 -2.29 17.14
N SER A 97 -4.59 -2.23 18.13
CA SER A 97 -6.01 -2.46 17.88
C SER A 97 -6.46 -1.45 16.82
N PRO A 98 -7.15 -1.89 15.74
CA PRO A 98 -7.56 -0.99 14.69
C PRO A 98 -8.53 0.05 15.27
N THR A 99 -8.03 1.26 15.45
CA THR A 99 -8.85 2.42 15.80
C THR A 99 -9.40 3.00 14.51
N HIS A 100 -10.71 3.21 14.44
CA HIS A 100 -11.29 3.95 13.32
C HIS A 100 -10.83 5.41 13.39
N GLY A 101 -9.75 5.73 12.66
CA GLY A 101 -9.41 7.10 12.32
C GLY A 101 -10.49 7.71 11.44
N PRO A 102 -10.66 9.05 11.44
CA PRO A 102 -11.62 9.69 10.56
C PRO A 102 -11.34 9.29 9.11
N THR A 103 -12.34 8.73 8.44
CA THR A 103 -12.25 8.49 6.99
C THR A 103 -12.25 9.86 6.31
N LEU A 104 -11.06 10.36 6.00
CA LEU A 104 -10.90 11.59 5.24
C LEU A 104 -11.51 11.37 3.85
N ARG A 105 -12.72 11.90 3.65
CA ARG A 105 -13.33 12.01 2.33
C ARG A 105 -12.94 13.38 1.79
N PRO A 106 -12.01 13.47 0.82
CA PRO A 106 -11.64 14.76 0.26
C PRO A 106 -12.87 15.40 -0.39
N SER A 107 -13.16 16.66 -0.02
CA SER A 107 -14.16 17.48 -0.67
C SER A 107 -13.57 18.03 -1.98
N LEU A 108 -14.16 17.60 -3.10
CA LEU A 108 -13.67 17.86 -4.46
C LEU A 108 -14.28 19.15 -5.01
N THR A 109 -13.47 20.21 -5.11
CA THR A 109 -13.67 21.30 -6.09
C THR A 109 -12.31 21.81 -6.57
N THR A 110 -12.23 22.16 -7.86
CA THR A 110 -11.10 22.73 -8.63
C THR A 110 -9.80 21.89 -8.73
N LEU A 111 -9.47 21.07 -7.75
CA LEU A 111 -8.37 20.08 -7.76
C LEU A 111 -8.62 18.85 -8.65
N GLU A 112 -9.80 18.73 -9.23
CA GLU A 112 -10.21 17.59 -10.03
C GLU A 112 -9.36 17.45 -11.29
N ALA A 113 -9.01 18.56 -11.96
CA ALA A 113 -8.26 18.49 -13.21
C ALA A 113 -6.81 18.01 -13.01
N GLU A 114 -6.12 18.47 -11.95
CA GLU A 114 -4.77 18.02 -11.62
C GLU A 114 -4.77 16.56 -11.15
N CYS A 115 -5.73 16.18 -10.31
CA CYS A 115 -5.90 14.78 -9.88
C CYS A 115 -6.17 13.87 -11.08
N VAL A 116 -7.11 14.26 -11.95
CA VAL A 116 -7.45 13.49 -13.16
C VAL A 116 -6.24 13.41 -14.10
N LEU A 117 -5.46 14.48 -14.25
CA LEU A 117 -4.25 14.47 -15.07
C LEU A 117 -3.18 13.54 -14.49
N GLN A 118 -2.96 13.55 -13.18
CA GLN A 118 -2.02 12.64 -12.52
C GLN A 118 -2.46 11.18 -12.64
N VAL A 119 -3.74 10.89 -12.43
CA VAL A 119 -4.33 9.56 -12.63
C VAL A 119 -4.18 9.12 -14.10
N ALA A 120 -4.50 10.00 -15.06
CA ALA A 120 -4.35 9.70 -16.48
C ALA A 120 -2.90 9.46 -16.88
N SER A 121 -1.94 10.22 -16.32
CA SER A 121 -0.52 10.02 -16.56
C SER A 121 -0.03 8.67 -16.03
N ALA A 122 -0.45 8.30 -14.80
CA ALA A 122 -0.14 7.00 -14.21
C ALA A 122 -0.71 5.84 -15.04
N LEU A 123 -1.98 5.94 -15.47
CA LEU A 123 -2.61 4.92 -16.30
C LEU A 123 -1.94 4.79 -17.66
N ARG A 124 -1.60 5.91 -18.31
CA ARG A 124 -0.84 5.89 -19.56
C ARG A 124 0.49 5.18 -19.37
N TYR A 125 1.22 5.47 -18.30
CA TYR A 125 2.47 4.80 -17.99
C TYR A 125 2.29 3.29 -17.80
N LEU A 126 1.30 2.85 -17.01
CA LEU A 126 0.99 1.43 -16.86
C LEU A 126 0.69 0.76 -18.20
N HIS A 127 -0.08 1.43 -19.06
CA HIS A 127 -0.38 0.93 -20.40
C HIS A 127 0.88 0.79 -21.28
N THR A 128 1.90 1.65 -21.12
CA THR A 128 3.19 1.46 -21.83
C THR A 128 3.95 0.21 -21.38
N LEU A 129 3.70 -0.27 -20.16
CA LEU A 129 4.24 -1.52 -19.63
C LEU A 129 3.36 -2.73 -19.96
N GLY A 130 2.26 -2.55 -20.70
CA GLY A 130 1.29 -3.61 -21.01
C GLY A 130 0.40 -4.00 -19.83
N LEU A 131 0.30 -3.16 -18.79
CA LEU A 131 -0.46 -3.41 -17.57
C LEU A 131 -1.76 -2.62 -17.54
N VAL A 132 -2.86 -3.26 -17.15
CA VAL A 132 -4.16 -2.61 -16.90
C VAL A 132 -4.44 -2.62 -15.40
N HIS A 133 -4.81 -1.47 -14.81
CA HIS A 133 -5.02 -1.34 -13.37
C HIS A 133 -6.21 -2.18 -12.85
N CYS A 134 -7.26 -2.35 -13.66
CA CYS A 134 -8.47 -3.14 -13.38
C CYS A 134 -9.37 -2.71 -12.19
N ASP A 135 -8.91 -1.84 -11.30
CA ASP A 135 -9.71 -1.35 -10.15
C ASP A 135 -9.58 0.17 -9.93
N VAL A 136 -9.77 0.97 -10.98
CA VAL A 136 -9.68 2.45 -10.87
C VAL A 136 -10.94 2.98 -10.18
N LYS A 137 -10.77 3.51 -8.96
CA LYS A 137 -11.82 4.13 -8.14
C LYS A 137 -11.21 5.14 -7.18
N ALA A 138 -12.02 6.07 -6.67
CA ALA A 138 -11.55 7.11 -5.74
C ALA A 138 -10.84 6.56 -4.50
N ALA A 139 -11.27 5.39 -3.98
CA ALA A 139 -10.65 4.74 -2.83
C ALA A 139 -9.20 4.24 -3.10
N ASN A 140 -8.78 4.13 -4.36
CA ASN A 140 -7.44 3.73 -4.77
C ASN A 140 -6.58 4.92 -5.24
N VAL A 141 -7.09 6.16 -5.12
CA VAL A 141 -6.34 7.38 -5.41
C VAL A 141 -5.90 8.00 -4.09
N LEU A 142 -4.61 7.90 -3.79
CA LEU A 142 -4.05 8.47 -2.56
C LEU A 142 -3.64 9.92 -2.79
N LEU A 143 -4.06 10.80 -1.89
CA LEU A 143 -3.66 12.19 -1.88
C LEU A 143 -2.49 12.38 -0.91
N ARG A 144 -1.48 13.12 -1.34
CA ARG A 144 -0.37 13.54 -0.48
C ARG A 144 -0.71 14.90 0.12
N SER A 145 -0.61 15.03 1.44
CA SER A 145 -0.69 16.34 2.09
C SER A 145 0.43 17.25 1.56
N SER A 146 0.08 18.47 1.19
CA SER A 146 1.06 19.46 0.76
C SER A 146 0.96 20.66 1.69
N SER A 147 2.08 21.30 2.02
CA SER A 147 2.07 22.54 2.82
C SER A 147 1.31 23.70 2.14
N ARG A 148 0.92 23.53 0.86
CA ARG A 148 0.09 24.45 0.09
C ARG A 148 -1.40 24.09 0.11
N ASP A 149 -1.75 22.93 0.66
CA ASP A 149 -3.13 22.45 0.81
C ASP A 149 -3.36 22.09 2.29
N PRO A 150 -3.81 23.06 3.12
CA PRO A 150 -3.96 22.89 4.56
C PRO A 150 -5.20 22.07 4.97
N ARG A 151 -5.84 21.36 4.03
CA ARG A 151 -7.08 20.62 4.26
C ARG A 151 -6.83 19.19 4.73
#